data_AF-A0A150SGV6-F1
#
_entry.id   AF-A0A150SGV6-F1
#
_cell.length_a   1.000
_cell.length_b   1.000
_cell.length_c   1.000
_cell.angle_alpha   90.00
_cell.angle_beta   90.00
_cell.angle_gamma   90.00
#
_symmetry.space_group_name_H-M   'P 1'
#
loop_
_entity.id
_entity.type
_entity.pdbx_description
1 polymer ?
#
loop_
_entity_poly.entity_id
_entity_poly.type
_entity_poly.pdbx_seq_one_letter_code
_entity_poly.pdbx_strand_id
1 'polypeptide(L)'
;MAMQKKRKVLRAPFIVTVAAAASLAGAVALPGCDPTVEGGSCPEEIPERGSSCEADDLSCEYIDSCDNPIGYGCVDGAWQVEAEMSCNPPPPPPECPAEMPATGSACWQLGAGCAYNGPPDCPDPTIVTCGEDGTWSVTVAVSCNPPPPPPACPAELPADGDPCEAGIGTCPFVMPTGCGPLPTDGECVLQGDTWQWQVHEIFCNPPPPAECLRAATADACASLGPTCQWLVPGCADEPGPPALAAAGCFPSLPCETDKACPAGTLCQEVVVNPCGASSGGEATCAACGAYKNVCVPPSAATTAG
;
A
#
# COMPACT_ATOMS: atom_id res chain seq x y z
N MET A 1 -32.34 -4.41 -15.60
CA MET A 1 -32.76 -4.08 -14.22
C MET A 1 -32.23 -2.68 -13.91
N ALA A 2 -33.11 -1.74 -13.55
CA ALA A 2 -32.75 -0.34 -13.36
C ALA A 2 -32.29 -0.08 -11.92
N MET A 3 -31.04 0.39 -11.74
CA MET A 3 -30.51 0.74 -10.42
C MET A 3 -30.96 2.15 -9.99
N GLN A 4 -31.66 2.22 -8.85
CA GLN A 4 -32.06 3.47 -8.22
C GLN A 4 -30.88 4.13 -7.47
N LYS A 5 -30.55 5.37 -7.83
CA LYS A 5 -29.58 6.22 -7.11
C LYS A 5 -30.19 6.76 -5.81
N LYS A 6 -29.64 6.36 -4.66
CA LYS A 6 -29.94 6.96 -3.34
C LYS A 6 -29.36 8.38 -3.25
N ARG A 7 -30.23 9.37 -3.02
CA ARG A 7 -29.83 10.76 -2.70
C ARG A 7 -29.43 10.85 -1.22
N LYS A 8 -28.26 11.43 -0.94
CA LYS A 8 -27.78 11.75 0.42
C LYS A 8 -28.39 13.07 0.88
N VAL A 9 -28.82 13.08 2.15
CA VAL A 9 -29.44 14.21 2.85
C VAL A 9 -28.35 15.17 3.35
N LEU A 10 -28.46 16.46 3.00
CA LEU A 10 -27.62 17.55 3.50
C LEU A 10 -28.07 17.93 4.92
N ARG A 11 -27.14 17.90 5.89
CA ARG A 11 -27.35 18.43 7.24
C ARG A 11 -26.97 19.92 7.25
N ALA A 12 -27.84 20.74 7.83
CA ALA A 12 -27.68 22.19 7.96
C ALA A 12 -26.65 22.57 9.06
N PRO A 13 -26.00 23.74 8.95
CA PRO A 13 -25.05 24.22 9.96
C PRO A 13 -25.75 24.84 11.18
N PHE A 14 -25.13 24.65 12.35
CA PHE A 14 -25.53 25.26 13.62
C PHE A 14 -24.88 26.65 13.76
N ILE A 15 -25.68 27.65 14.15
CA ILE A 15 -25.23 29.01 14.47
C ILE A 15 -24.99 29.08 15.98
N VAL A 16 -23.82 29.54 16.41
CA VAL A 16 -23.50 29.81 17.82
C VAL A 16 -23.48 31.32 18.03
N THR A 17 -24.30 31.81 18.94
CA THR A 17 -24.37 33.22 19.35
C THR A 17 -23.59 33.38 20.66
N VAL A 18 -22.60 34.27 20.68
CA VAL A 18 -21.83 34.62 21.88
C VAL A 18 -22.30 35.98 22.39
N ALA A 19 -22.78 36.02 23.64
CA ALA A 19 -23.16 37.25 24.33
C ALA A 19 -21.98 37.78 25.15
N ALA A 20 -21.57 39.03 24.89
CA ALA A 20 -20.58 39.74 25.68
C ALA A 20 -21.26 40.46 26.85
N ALA A 21 -20.83 40.17 28.08
CA ALA A 21 -21.27 40.87 29.29
C ALA A 21 -20.24 41.92 29.69
N ALA A 22 -20.60 43.20 29.59
CA ALA A 22 -19.83 44.32 30.13
C ALA A 22 -20.24 44.55 31.60
N SER A 23 -19.26 44.55 32.50
CA SER A 23 -19.46 44.86 33.91
C SER A 23 -18.97 46.28 34.20
N LEU A 24 -19.91 47.16 34.56
CA LEU A 24 -19.71 48.52 35.07
C LEU A 24 -19.93 48.49 36.59
N ALA A 25 -18.92 48.90 37.37
CA ALA A 25 -19.00 49.45 38.74
C ALA A 25 -17.58 49.50 39.34
N GLY A 26 -17.13 50.51 40.08
CA GLY A 26 -17.82 51.67 40.62
C GLY A 26 -16.78 52.64 41.19
N ALA A 27 -17.18 53.91 41.27
CA ALA A 27 -16.43 54.97 41.90
C ALA A 27 -16.45 54.82 43.42
N VAL A 28 -15.28 54.97 44.07
CA VAL A 28 -15.16 55.23 45.50
C VAL A 28 -14.29 56.46 45.66
N ALA A 29 -14.91 57.54 46.13
CA ALA A 29 -14.25 58.74 46.58
C ALA A 29 -13.72 58.54 48.01
N LEU A 30 -12.49 58.96 48.28
CA LEU A 30 -12.02 59.26 49.63
C LEU A 30 -11.18 60.55 49.68
N PRO A 31 -11.28 61.33 50.77
CA PRO A 31 -10.66 62.64 50.92
C PRO A 31 -9.32 62.57 51.67
N GLY A 32 -8.40 63.47 51.34
CA GLY A 32 -7.22 63.74 52.19
C GLY A 32 -5.96 64.07 51.39
N CYS A 33 -5.91 65.25 50.79
CA CYS A 33 -4.66 65.82 50.26
C CYS A 33 -3.88 66.44 51.42
N ASP A 34 -2.82 65.76 51.85
CA ASP A 34 -1.74 66.31 52.68
C ASP A 34 -0.65 66.85 51.73
N PRO A 35 -0.40 68.17 51.63
CA PRO A 35 0.54 68.72 50.66
C PRO A 35 1.95 68.66 51.24
N THR A 36 2.53 67.47 51.25
CA THR A 36 3.98 67.29 51.23
C THR A 36 4.35 66.65 49.90
N VAL A 37 4.30 67.47 48.84
CA VAL A 37 4.84 67.10 47.53
C VAL A 37 6.36 67.10 47.68
N GLU A 38 6.91 66.01 48.20
CA GLU A 38 8.24 65.58 47.78
C GLU A 38 8.13 65.37 46.27
N GLY A 39 8.77 66.26 45.50
CA GLY A 39 8.63 66.31 44.06
C GLY A 39 8.81 64.91 43.48
N GLY A 40 7.75 64.39 42.86
CA GLY A 40 7.79 63.06 42.28
C GLY A 40 8.97 62.97 41.33
N SER A 41 9.85 62.01 41.56
CA SER A 41 10.97 61.74 40.66
C SER A 41 10.48 60.86 39.52
N CYS A 42 11.03 61.07 38.33
CA CYS A 42 10.90 60.10 37.25
C CYS A 42 11.39 58.73 37.74
N PRO A 43 10.63 57.64 37.55
CA PRO A 43 11.13 56.30 37.83
C PRO A 43 12.40 56.01 37.00
N GLU A 44 13.25 55.11 37.50
CA GLU A 44 14.47 54.71 36.76
C GLU A 44 14.15 53.86 35.52
N GLU A 45 13.03 53.14 35.55
CA GLU A 45 12.53 52.32 34.45
C GLU A 45 11.31 52.96 33.79
N ILE A 46 11.12 52.67 32.49
CA ILE A 46 9.99 53.16 31.72
C ILE A 46 8.68 52.65 32.37
N PRO A 47 7.78 53.55 32.81
CA PRO A 47 6.54 53.14 33.45
C PRO A 47 5.60 52.49 32.44
N GLU A 48 4.82 51.49 32.86
CA GLU A 48 3.78 50.91 32.02
C GLU A 48 2.71 51.96 31.70
N ARG A 49 2.26 52.03 30.45
CA ARG A 49 1.19 52.96 30.03
C ARG A 49 -0.06 52.76 30.89
N GLY A 50 -0.56 53.84 31.49
CA GLY A 50 -1.74 53.82 32.36
C GLY A 50 -1.45 53.42 33.81
N SER A 51 -0.19 53.14 34.18
CA SER A 51 0.20 52.99 35.57
C SER A 51 0.09 54.32 36.34
N SER A 52 -0.14 54.23 37.65
CA SER A 52 -0.34 55.42 38.49
C SER A 52 0.93 56.24 38.61
N CYS A 53 0.80 57.56 38.57
CA CYS A 53 1.87 58.51 38.85
C CYS A 53 1.44 59.49 39.96
N GLU A 54 2.41 59.93 40.76
CA GLU A 54 2.14 60.64 42.02
C GLU A 54 2.02 62.16 41.88
N ALA A 55 2.48 62.75 40.77
CA ALA A 55 2.32 64.18 40.52
C ALA A 55 1.91 64.46 39.07
N ASP A 56 0.78 65.14 38.93
CA ASP A 56 0.32 65.69 37.65
C ASP A 56 1.40 66.65 37.08
N ASP A 57 1.55 66.66 35.75
CA ASP A 57 2.55 67.43 35.00
C ASP A 57 4.02 66.94 35.12
N LEU A 58 4.26 65.74 35.68
CA LEU A 58 5.58 65.09 35.58
C LEU A 58 5.85 64.68 34.13
N SER A 59 6.89 65.26 33.51
CA SER A 59 7.39 64.84 32.20
C SER A 59 8.81 64.27 32.34
N CYS A 60 8.99 63.06 31.81
CA CYS A 60 10.19 62.27 31.92
C CYS A 60 10.61 61.78 30.53
N GLU A 61 11.89 61.93 30.22
CA GLU A 61 12.46 61.41 28.97
C GLU A 61 13.17 60.08 29.24
N TYR A 62 12.76 59.05 28.50
CA TYR A 62 13.39 57.75 28.51
C TYR A 62 13.99 57.43 27.16
N ILE A 63 14.95 56.51 27.12
CA ILE A 63 15.51 55.98 25.89
C ILE A 63 14.86 54.63 25.62
N ASP A 64 14.25 54.46 24.45
CA ASP A 64 13.66 53.20 24.04
C ASP A 64 14.71 52.18 23.57
N SER A 65 14.27 50.99 23.20
CA SER A 65 15.13 49.95 22.64
C SER A 65 15.82 50.30 21.31
N CYS A 66 15.50 51.46 20.73
CA CYS A 66 16.03 51.97 19.48
C CYS A 66 16.86 53.25 19.68
N ASP A 67 17.29 53.55 20.91
CA ASP A 67 18.02 54.76 21.28
C ASP A 67 17.27 56.08 20.98
N ASN A 68 15.93 56.04 20.83
CA ASN A 68 15.13 57.25 20.63
C ASN A 68 14.64 57.80 21.99
N PRO A 69 14.67 59.14 22.17
CA PRO A 69 14.01 59.75 23.32
C PRO A 69 12.49 59.60 23.19
N ILE A 70 11.86 58.98 24.19
CA ILE A 70 10.41 58.90 24.37
C ILE A 70 10.03 59.72 25.61
N GLY A 71 9.17 60.71 25.41
CA GLY A 71 8.58 61.49 26.51
C GLY A 71 7.39 60.77 27.13
N TYR A 72 7.38 60.65 28.45
CA TYR A 72 6.26 60.17 29.25
C TYR A 72 5.78 61.29 30.18
N GLY A 73 4.48 61.58 30.12
CA GLY A 73 3.80 62.59 30.93
C GLY A 73 2.84 61.93 31.92
N CYS A 74 2.79 62.43 33.15
CA CYS A 74 1.74 62.09 34.10
C CYS A 74 0.52 62.99 33.85
N VAL A 75 -0.55 62.39 33.34
CA VAL A 75 -1.79 63.11 33.02
C VAL A 75 -2.95 62.42 33.75
N ASP A 76 -3.63 63.18 34.60
CA ASP A 76 -4.73 62.71 35.45
C ASP A 76 -4.33 61.51 36.34
N GLY A 77 -3.14 61.58 36.94
CA GLY A 77 -2.59 60.52 37.78
C GLY A 77 -2.21 59.22 37.05
N ALA A 78 -2.13 59.22 35.71
CA ALA A 78 -1.65 58.07 34.93
C ALA A 78 -0.55 58.43 33.93
N TRP A 79 0.44 57.54 33.78
CA TRP A 79 1.51 57.70 32.79
C TRP A 79 0.99 57.54 31.35
N GLN A 80 1.24 58.56 30.53
CA GLN A 80 0.91 58.61 29.11
C GLN A 80 2.16 58.91 28.28
N VAL A 81 2.15 58.51 27.00
CA VAL A 81 3.26 58.79 26.09
C VAL A 81 3.00 60.10 25.35
N GLU A 82 3.91 61.07 25.49
CA GLU A 82 3.80 62.39 24.88
C GLU A 82 4.24 62.39 23.40
N ALA A 83 5.23 61.57 23.06
CA ALA A 83 5.71 61.40 21.69
C ALA A 83 6.30 60.00 21.47
N GLU A 84 5.68 59.21 20.58
CA GLU A 84 6.26 57.97 20.07
C GLU A 84 6.99 58.27 18.76
N MET A 85 8.33 58.13 18.75
CA MET A 85 9.10 58.13 17.51
C MET A 85 9.27 56.68 17.05
N SER A 86 8.82 56.37 15.83
CA SER A 86 9.06 55.07 15.21
C SER A 86 10.55 54.91 14.89
N CYS A 87 11.14 53.76 15.23
CA CYS A 87 12.51 53.44 14.88
C CYS A 87 12.73 53.59 13.36
N ASN A 88 13.77 54.34 12.97
CA ASN A 88 14.17 54.53 11.58
C ASN A 88 15.68 54.24 11.42
N PRO A 89 16.07 53.16 10.72
CA PRO A 89 15.21 52.24 9.98
C PRO A 89 14.37 51.35 10.91
N PRO A 90 13.19 50.92 10.48
CA PRO A 90 12.39 49.97 11.24
C PRO A 90 13.20 48.71 11.51
N PRO A 91 13.02 48.06 12.68
CA PRO A 91 13.69 46.80 12.97
C PRO A 91 13.42 45.79 11.84
N PRO A 92 14.40 44.93 11.53
CA PRO A 92 14.23 43.93 10.49
C PRO A 92 13.01 43.06 10.82
N PRO A 93 12.20 42.68 9.82
CA PRO A 93 11.08 41.79 10.06
C PRO A 93 11.60 40.49 10.70
N PRO A 94 10.87 39.91 11.66
CA PRO A 94 11.27 38.66 12.30
C PRO A 94 11.45 37.56 11.24
N GLU A 95 12.48 36.74 11.45
CA GLU A 95 12.79 35.65 10.54
C GLU A 95 11.71 34.56 10.57
N CYS A 96 11.65 33.76 9.51
CA CYS A 96 10.80 32.58 9.48
C CYS A 96 11.17 31.64 10.63
N PRO A 97 10.19 31.03 11.31
CA PRO A 97 10.45 29.97 12.28
C PRO A 97 11.37 28.90 11.69
N ALA A 98 12.23 28.30 12.52
CA ALA A 98 13.12 27.23 12.07
C ALA A 98 12.34 25.96 11.66
N GLU A 99 11.20 25.74 12.32
CA GLU A 99 10.28 24.63 12.03
C GLU A 99 9.02 25.14 11.35
N MET A 100 8.45 24.34 10.44
CA MET A 100 7.23 24.71 9.75
C MET A 100 6.08 24.91 10.74
N PRO A 101 5.43 26.10 10.77
CA PRO A 101 4.34 26.37 11.70
C PRO A 101 3.12 25.50 11.36
N ALA A 102 2.35 25.14 12.39
CA ALA A 102 1.13 24.38 12.21
C ALA A 102 0.08 25.19 11.44
N THR A 103 -0.62 24.56 10.49
CA THR A 103 -1.73 25.19 9.78
C THR A 103 -2.78 25.72 10.76
N GLY A 104 -3.17 26.98 10.61
CA GLY A 104 -4.09 27.68 11.51
C GLY A 104 -3.47 28.28 12.77
N SER A 105 -2.15 28.14 12.98
CA SER A 105 -1.47 28.86 14.06
C SER A 105 -1.29 30.34 13.72
N ALA A 106 -1.21 31.19 14.75
CA ALA A 106 -1.04 32.63 14.57
C ALA A 106 0.28 32.97 13.88
N CYS A 107 0.25 33.93 12.96
CA CYS A 107 1.42 34.46 12.28
C CYS A 107 1.71 35.91 12.68
N TRP A 108 2.96 36.31 12.51
CA TRP A 108 3.47 37.60 12.99
C TRP A 108 3.18 38.77 12.03
N GLN A 109 2.97 38.49 10.73
CA GLN A 109 2.64 39.52 9.74
C GLN A 109 1.81 38.95 8.58
N LEU A 110 0.69 39.60 8.28
CA LEU A 110 -0.16 39.28 7.13
C LEU A 110 0.63 39.33 5.83
N GLY A 111 0.50 38.28 5.01
CA GLY A 111 1.23 38.15 3.75
C GLY A 111 2.69 37.68 3.89
N ALA A 112 3.20 37.45 5.10
CA ALA A 112 4.50 36.81 5.29
C ALA A 112 4.51 35.41 4.67
N GLY A 113 5.58 35.08 3.95
CA GLY A 113 5.77 33.80 3.27
C GLY A 113 7.08 33.14 3.69
N CYS A 114 7.02 31.85 4.04
CA CYS A 114 8.19 31.07 4.45
C CYS A 114 8.30 29.81 3.59
N ALA A 115 9.51 29.50 3.13
CA ALA A 115 9.82 28.32 2.35
C ALA A 115 10.62 27.32 3.19
N TYR A 116 10.12 26.11 3.32
CA TYR A 116 10.77 25.03 4.06
C TYR A 116 11.19 23.93 3.09
N ASN A 117 12.44 23.50 3.19
CA ASN A 117 12.93 22.39 2.37
C ASN A 117 12.14 21.12 2.69
N GLY A 118 11.63 20.47 1.65
CA GLY A 118 10.98 19.18 1.76
C GLY A 118 11.98 18.04 1.99
N PRO A 119 11.50 16.79 2.06
CA PRO A 119 12.34 15.60 2.03
C PRO A 119 13.31 15.63 0.83
N PRO A 120 14.48 14.95 0.91
CA PRO A 120 15.48 14.95 -0.16
C PRO A 120 14.96 14.50 -1.53
N ASP A 121 13.85 13.77 -1.56
CA ASP A 121 13.19 13.28 -2.78
C ASP A 121 12.24 14.31 -3.43
N CYS A 122 12.08 15.51 -2.83
CA CYS A 122 11.19 16.55 -3.32
C CYS A 122 11.98 17.87 -3.49
N PRO A 123 12.36 18.24 -4.73
CA PRO A 123 13.24 19.38 -4.97
C PRO A 123 12.57 20.74 -4.70
N ASP A 124 11.23 20.78 -4.65
CA ASP A 124 10.48 22.02 -4.43
C ASP A 124 10.17 22.23 -2.93
N PRO A 125 10.46 23.43 -2.39
CA PRO A 125 10.18 23.73 -0.99
C PRO A 125 8.67 23.85 -0.73
N THR A 126 8.24 23.48 0.47
CA THR A 126 6.87 23.75 0.95
C THR A 126 6.76 25.22 1.32
N ILE A 127 5.77 25.92 0.75
CA ILE A 127 5.54 27.34 1.01
C ILE A 127 4.31 27.50 1.90
N VAL A 128 4.51 28.16 3.04
CA VAL A 128 3.44 28.62 3.93
C VAL A 128 3.28 30.12 3.85
N THR A 129 2.05 30.61 3.90
CA THR A 129 1.73 32.03 3.84
C THR A 129 0.76 32.40 4.95
N CYS A 130 1.04 33.52 5.62
CA CYS A 130 0.14 34.12 6.61
C CYS A 130 -1.06 34.75 5.87
N GLY A 131 -2.24 34.16 6.07
CA GLY A 131 -3.49 34.61 5.47
C GLY A 131 -3.97 35.94 6.06
N GLU A 132 -4.98 36.53 5.41
CA GLU A 132 -5.64 37.76 5.89
C GLU A 132 -6.35 37.59 7.25
N ASP A 133 -6.56 36.34 7.67
CA ASP A 133 -7.13 35.95 8.96
C ASP A 133 -6.09 35.92 10.09
N GLY A 134 -4.82 36.23 9.80
CA GLY A 134 -3.74 36.20 10.78
C GLY A 134 -3.28 34.80 11.14
N THR A 135 -3.55 33.79 10.29
CA THR A 135 -3.09 32.42 10.51
C THR A 135 -2.22 31.87 9.37
N TRP A 136 -1.31 30.95 9.70
CA TRP A 136 -0.50 30.25 8.71
C TRP A 136 -1.34 29.29 7.89
N SER A 137 -1.22 29.37 6.56
CA SER A 137 -1.85 28.46 5.61
C SER A 137 -0.80 27.86 4.68
N VAL A 138 -0.99 26.59 4.29
CA VAL A 138 -0.13 25.93 3.31
C VAL A 138 -0.64 26.29 1.91
N THR A 139 0.10 27.15 1.21
CA THR A 139 -0.31 27.66 -0.11
C THR A 139 0.08 26.70 -1.22
N VAL A 140 1.18 25.97 -1.03
CA VAL A 140 1.65 24.92 -1.95
C VAL A 140 2.06 23.72 -1.10
N ALA A 141 1.15 22.75 -0.97
CA ALA A 141 1.53 21.40 -0.56
C ALA A 141 2.09 20.71 -1.79
N VAL A 142 3.42 20.58 -1.88
CA VAL A 142 4.03 19.75 -2.91
C VAL A 142 3.66 18.30 -2.58
N SER A 143 2.61 17.79 -3.23
CA SER A 143 2.28 16.38 -3.22
C SER A 143 3.42 15.67 -3.94
N CYS A 144 4.36 15.10 -3.19
CA CYS A 144 5.34 14.18 -3.73
C CYS A 144 4.59 12.93 -4.25
N ASN A 145 4.20 12.98 -5.52
CA ASN A 145 3.65 11.88 -6.29
C ASN A 145 4.57 11.75 -7.50
N PRO A 146 5.23 10.61 -7.68
CA PRO A 146 4.49 9.41 -8.04
C PRO A 146 4.19 8.54 -6.82
N PRO A 147 3.06 7.81 -6.84
CA PRO A 147 2.78 6.84 -5.80
C PRO A 147 3.95 5.86 -5.68
N PRO A 148 4.23 5.32 -4.48
CA PRO A 148 5.25 4.30 -4.31
C PRO A 148 5.04 3.21 -5.38
N PRO A 149 6.13 2.73 -6.01
CA PRO A 149 6.02 1.73 -7.05
C PRO A 149 5.23 0.53 -6.51
N PRO A 150 4.35 -0.07 -7.32
CA PRO A 150 3.58 -1.23 -6.88
C PRO A 150 4.55 -2.30 -6.37
N PRO A 151 4.20 -3.00 -5.28
CA PRO A 151 5.07 -4.02 -4.72
C PRO A 151 5.39 -5.08 -5.79
N ALA A 152 6.67 -5.44 -5.87
CA ALA A 152 7.17 -6.33 -6.90
C ALA A 152 6.73 -7.78 -6.65
N CYS A 153 6.60 -8.54 -7.73
CA CYS A 153 6.41 -9.98 -7.64
C CYS A 153 7.60 -10.65 -6.92
N PRO A 154 7.36 -11.65 -6.06
CA PRO A 154 8.44 -12.44 -5.47
C PRO A 154 9.22 -13.19 -6.55
N ALA A 155 10.47 -13.53 -6.27
CA ALA A 155 11.32 -14.27 -7.22
C ALA A 155 10.91 -15.74 -7.36
N GLU A 156 10.31 -16.30 -6.32
CA GLU A 156 9.83 -17.68 -6.25
C GLU A 156 8.30 -17.70 -6.14
N LEU A 157 7.68 -18.75 -6.69
CA LEU A 157 6.24 -18.95 -6.59
C LEU A 157 5.86 -19.25 -5.12
N PRO A 158 5.03 -18.42 -4.49
CA PRO A 158 4.55 -18.66 -3.12
C PRO A 158 3.60 -19.87 -3.05
N ALA A 159 3.35 -20.39 -1.86
CA ALA A 159 2.34 -21.42 -1.68
C ALA A 159 0.93 -20.81 -1.72
N ASP A 160 -0.06 -21.62 -2.12
CA ASP A 160 -1.47 -21.22 -2.04
C ASP A 160 -1.86 -20.94 -0.57
N GLY A 161 -2.45 -19.77 -0.32
CA GLY A 161 -2.80 -19.27 1.01
C GLY A 161 -1.70 -18.48 1.74
N ASP A 162 -0.48 -18.39 1.20
CA ASP A 162 0.58 -17.56 1.80
C ASP A 162 0.17 -16.07 1.84
N PRO A 163 0.54 -15.31 2.87
CA PRO A 163 0.21 -13.89 2.96
C PRO A 163 0.90 -13.08 1.86
N CYS A 164 0.19 -12.09 1.32
CA CYS A 164 0.71 -11.19 0.29
C CYS A 164 0.35 -9.72 0.56
N GLU A 165 1.06 -8.78 -0.08
CA GLU A 165 0.78 -7.35 0.08
C GLU A 165 -0.33 -6.89 -0.88
N ALA A 166 -1.22 -6.03 -0.38
CA ALA A 166 -2.26 -5.43 -1.18
C ALA A 166 -1.66 -4.70 -2.40
N GLY A 167 -2.23 -4.95 -3.58
CA GLY A 167 -1.85 -4.22 -4.80
C GLY A 167 -0.71 -4.83 -5.62
N ILE A 168 -0.17 -6.00 -5.25
CA ILE A 168 0.77 -6.75 -6.11
C ILE A 168 0.10 -7.19 -7.43
N GLY A 169 -1.17 -7.62 -7.37
CA GLY A 169 -1.92 -8.11 -8.53
C GLY A 169 -1.52 -9.52 -8.96
N THR A 170 -1.44 -9.76 -10.27
CA THR A 170 -1.09 -11.05 -10.87
C THR A 170 0.39 -11.09 -11.24
N CYS A 171 1.07 -12.14 -10.81
CA CYS A 171 2.49 -12.37 -11.05
C CYS A 171 2.72 -13.63 -11.88
N PRO A 172 3.47 -13.56 -12.99
CA PRO A 172 3.83 -14.72 -13.78
C PRO A 172 5.03 -15.45 -13.16
N PHE A 173 4.94 -16.77 -13.10
CA PHE A 173 5.99 -17.65 -12.62
C PHE A 173 6.20 -18.81 -13.60
N VAL A 174 7.30 -19.53 -13.43
CA VAL A 174 7.58 -20.76 -14.18
C VAL A 174 7.78 -21.88 -13.17
N MET A 175 6.87 -22.85 -13.14
CA MET A 175 6.97 -24.00 -12.25
C MET A 175 7.65 -25.16 -12.98
N PRO A 176 8.68 -25.78 -12.39
CA PRO A 176 9.23 -27.04 -12.88
C PRO A 176 8.24 -28.16 -12.54
N THR A 177 7.44 -28.58 -13.50
CA THR A 177 6.53 -29.72 -13.37
C THR A 177 7.18 -30.99 -13.91
N GLY A 178 6.58 -32.16 -13.67
CA GLY A 178 6.99 -33.42 -14.32
C GLY A 178 6.87 -33.42 -15.85
N CYS A 179 6.31 -32.36 -16.42
CA CYS A 179 6.06 -32.16 -17.85
C CYS A 179 6.96 -31.05 -18.44
N GLY A 180 7.91 -30.55 -17.65
CA GLY A 180 8.77 -29.43 -18.00
C GLY A 180 8.36 -28.11 -17.32
N PRO A 181 9.10 -27.02 -17.60
CA PRO A 181 8.76 -25.69 -17.12
C PRO A 181 7.46 -25.21 -17.75
N LEU A 182 6.41 -24.98 -16.95
CA LEU A 182 5.13 -24.44 -17.39
C LEU A 182 4.90 -23.04 -16.80
N PRO A 183 4.41 -22.08 -17.59
CA PRO A 183 4.04 -20.76 -17.08
C PRO A 183 2.82 -20.91 -16.16
N THR A 184 2.87 -20.35 -14.96
CA THR A 184 1.77 -20.31 -13.98
C THR A 184 1.62 -18.91 -13.44
N ASP A 185 0.41 -18.55 -13.00
CA ASP A 185 0.11 -17.23 -12.46
C ASP A 185 -0.27 -17.36 -10.97
N GLY A 186 0.36 -16.53 -10.13
CA GLY A 186 -0.06 -16.30 -8.76
C GLY A 186 -0.81 -14.98 -8.68
N GLU A 187 -1.97 -14.96 -8.02
CA GLU A 187 -2.76 -13.75 -7.81
C GLU A 187 -2.87 -13.46 -6.31
N CYS A 188 -2.53 -12.24 -5.90
CA CYS A 188 -2.75 -11.80 -4.52
C CYS A 188 -4.20 -11.31 -4.38
N VAL A 189 -5.04 -12.10 -3.70
CA VAL A 189 -6.48 -11.83 -3.54
C VAL A 189 -6.85 -11.57 -2.09
N LEU A 190 -7.86 -10.73 -1.87
CA LEU A 190 -8.39 -10.47 -0.53
C LEU A 190 -9.33 -11.60 -0.11
N GLN A 191 -8.91 -12.44 0.82
CA GLN A 191 -9.75 -13.48 1.43
C GLN A 191 -10.13 -13.07 2.86
N GLY A 192 -11.40 -12.68 3.04
CA GLY A 192 -11.86 -12.11 4.31
C GLY A 192 -11.21 -10.75 4.56
N ASP A 193 -10.44 -10.63 5.64
CA ASP A 193 -9.71 -9.42 6.04
C ASP A 193 -8.20 -9.52 5.77
N THR A 194 -7.74 -10.61 5.13
CA THR A 194 -6.31 -10.85 4.86
C THR A 194 -6.05 -11.08 3.37
N TRP A 195 -4.96 -10.50 2.86
CA TRP A 195 -4.48 -10.74 1.50
C TRP A 195 -3.67 -12.03 1.45
N GLN A 196 -4.04 -12.93 0.55
CA GLN A 196 -3.42 -14.24 0.39
C GLN A 196 -3.16 -14.54 -1.09
N TRP A 197 -2.07 -15.24 -1.35
CA TRP A 197 -1.76 -15.77 -2.67
C TRP A 197 -2.76 -16.87 -3.04
N GLN A 198 -3.31 -16.75 -4.23
CA GLN A 198 -4.05 -17.78 -4.91
C GLN A 198 -3.24 -18.24 -6.11
N VAL A 199 -2.75 -19.47 -6.05
CA VAL A 199 -1.93 -20.05 -7.11
C VAL A 199 -2.81 -20.93 -7.97
N HIS A 200 -2.92 -20.60 -9.25
CA HIS A 200 -3.66 -21.44 -10.18
C HIS A 200 -2.82 -22.69 -10.47
N GLU A 201 -3.15 -23.80 -9.78
CA GLU A 201 -2.53 -25.09 -10.06
C GLU A 201 -2.76 -25.48 -11.52
N ILE A 202 -1.67 -25.47 -12.28
CA ILE A 202 -1.67 -26.00 -13.63
C ILE A 202 -1.37 -27.47 -13.51
N PHE A 203 -2.45 -28.26 -13.52
CA PHE A 203 -2.33 -29.68 -13.80
C PHE A 203 -1.70 -29.80 -15.18
N CYS A 204 -0.61 -30.55 -15.27
CA CYS A 204 -0.19 -31.02 -16.56
C CYS A 204 -1.41 -31.67 -17.23
N ASN A 205 -1.82 -31.12 -18.36
CA ASN A 205 -2.63 -31.85 -19.32
C ASN A 205 -1.65 -32.16 -20.44
N PRO A 206 -0.90 -33.28 -20.36
CA PRO A 206 -1.28 -34.57 -19.73
C PRO A 206 -1.01 -34.79 -18.23
N PRO A 207 -1.91 -35.41 -17.40
CA PRO A 207 -1.62 -35.77 -16.01
C PRO A 207 -0.33 -36.58 -15.86
N PRO A 208 0.27 -36.58 -14.66
CA PRO A 208 1.50 -37.30 -14.39
C PRO A 208 1.37 -38.76 -14.84
N PRO A 209 2.30 -39.27 -15.67
CA PRO A 209 2.17 -40.60 -16.27
C PRO A 209 2.08 -41.76 -15.26
N ALA A 210 2.40 -41.51 -13.98
CA ALA A 210 2.21 -42.46 -12.88
C ALA A 210 0.74 -42.73 -12.54
N GLU A 211 -0.17 -41.77 -12.72
CA GLU A 211 -1.60 -41.96 -12.42
C GLU A 211 -2.28 -42.90 -13.42
N CYS A 212 -1.79 -42.94 -14.68
CA CYS A 212 -2.25 -43.91 -15.66
C CYS A 212 -2.11 -45.34 -15.14
N LEU A 213 -0.97 -45.68 -14.54
CA LEU A 213 -0.66 -47.04 -14.08
C LEU A 213 -1.53 -47.49 -12.89
N ARG A 214 -2.28 -46.59 -12.23
CA ARG A 214 -3.15 -46.91 -11.10
C ARG A 214 -4.57 -47.29 -11.54
N ALA A 215 -4.98 -46.94 -12.76
CA ALA A 215 -6.30 -47.26 -13.26
C ALA A 215 -6.40 -48.75 -13.62
N ALA A 216 -7.21 -49.49 -12.86
CA ALA A 216 -7.43 -50.92 -13.03
C ALA A 216 -8.49 -51.28 -14.09
N THR A 217 -9.23 -50.30 -14.62
CA THR A 217 -10.30 -50.51 -15.61
C THR A 217 -10.21 -49.51 -16.76
N ALA A 218 -10.78 -49.85 -17.91
CA ALA A 218 -10.83 -49.00 -19.08
C ALA A 218 -11.56 -47.67 -18.82
N ASP A 219 -12.68 -47.69 -18.09
CA ASP A 219 -13.45 -46.48 -17.75
C ASP A 219 -12.67 -45.54 -16.81
N ALA A 220 -11.97 -46.11 -15.82
CA ALA A 220 -11.11 -45.32 -14.93
C ALA A 220 -9.96 -44.69 -15.73
N CYS A 221 -9.37 -45.43 -16.66
CA CYS A 221 -8.32 -44.94 -17.55
C CYS A 221 -8.81 -43.81 -18.46
N ALA A 222 -9.99 -43.97 -19.08
CA ALA A 222 -10.58 -42.96 -19.95
C ALA A 222 -10.91 -41.67 -19.20
N SER A 223 -11.27 -41.78 -17.91
CA SER A 223 -11.53 -40.63 -17.03
C SER A 223 -10.27 -39.81 -16.70
N LEU A 224 -9.07 -40.37 -16.90
CA LEU A 224 -7.80 -39.66 -16.73
C LEU A 224 -7.44 -38.76 -17.94
N GLY A 225 -8.23 -38.82 -19.02
CA GLY A 225 -8.06 -37.95 -20.20
C GLY A 225 -7.20 -38.57 -21.32
N PRO A 226 -6.85 -37.80 -22.37
CA PRO A 226 -6.20 -38.28 -23.61
C PRO A 226 -4.71 -38.70 -23.47
N THR A 227 -4.32 -38.89 -22.24
CA THR A 227 -2.98 -38.76 -21.66
C THR A 227 -2.57 -40.10 -21.07
N CYS A 228 -3.59 -40.86 -20.72
CA CYS A 228 -3.57 -42.28 -20.53
C CYS A 228 -4.33 -42.95 -21.67
N GLN A 229 -3.97 -44.20 -21.95
CA GLN A 229 -4.61 -45.05 -22.93
C GLN A 229 -4.76 -46.44 -22.35
N TRP A 230 -5.94 -47.02 -22.53
CA TRP A 230 -6.17 -48.42 -22.20
C TRP A 230 -5.60 -49.29 -23.30
N LEU A 231 -4.68 -50.19 -22.94
CA LEU A 231 -4.08 -51.14 -23.88
C LEU A 231 -4.46 -52.55 -23.47
N VAL A 232 -4.80 -53.35 -24.48
CA VAL A 232 -5.14 -54.77 -24.33
C VAL A 232 -4.02 -55.60 -24.99
N PRO A 233 -3.62 -56.73 -24.40
CA PRO A 233 -2.67 -57.64 -25.02
C PRO A 233 -3.05 -57.97 -26.46
N GLY A 234 -2.10 -57.83 -27.39
CA GLY A 234 -2.21 -58.41 -28.72
C GLY A 234 -1.90 -59.90 -28.69
N CYS A 235 -1.84 -60.53 -29.86
CA CYS A 235 -1.26 -61.86 -29.98
C CYS A 235 0.19 -61.72 -30.43
N ALA A 236 1.09 -62.24 -29.61
CA ALA A 236 2.50 -62.38 -29.97
C ALA A 236 2.66 -63.65 -30.81
N ASP A 237 3.02 -63.48 -32.08
CA ASP A 237 3.53 -64.58 -32.90
C ASP A 237 5.02 -64.74 -32.63
N GLU A 238 5.50 -65.96 -32.34
CA GLU A 238 6.95 -66.19 -32.24
C GLU A 238 7.61 -66.14 -33.63
N PRO A 239 8.79 -65.51 -33.79
CA PRO A 239 9.64 -64.85 -32.79
C PRO A 239 9.50 -63.32 -32.80
N GLY A 240 8.44 -62.78 -32.19
CA GLY A 240 8.17 -61.33 -32.12
C GLY A 240 8.29 -60.73 -30.71
N PRO A 241 8.18 -59.40 -30.58
CA PRO A 241 8.02 -58.70 -29.31
C PRO A 241 6.90 -59.31 -28.45
N PRO A 242 7.05 -59.31 -27.12
CA PRO A 242 6.02 -59.88 -26.26
C PRO A 242 4.72 -59.08 -26.33
N ALA A 243 3.59 -59.79 -26.22
CA ALA A 243 2.32 -59.15 -25.93
C ALA A 243 2.35 -58.59 -24.49
N LEU A 244 1.54 -57.57 -24.21
CA LEU A 244 1.31 -57.13 -22.84
C LEU A 244 0.87 -58.32 -21.97
N ALA A 245 1.39 -58.43 -20.74
CA ALA A 245 1.02 -59.51 -19.82
C ALA A 245 -0.47 -59.47 -19.41
N ALA A 246 -1.03 -58.26 -19.32
CA ALA A 246 -2.43 -58.02 -19.00
C ALA A 246 -2.90 -56.70 -19.62
N ALA A 247 -4.22 -56.53 -19.73
CA ALA A 247 -4.78 -55.23 -20.08
C ALA A 247 -4.55 -54.23 -18.95
N GLY A 248 -4.27 -52.98 -19.31
CA GLY A 248 -3.93 -51.96 -18.33
C GLY A 248 -3.96 -50.56 -18.93
N CYS A 249 -3.85 -49.58 -18.05
CA CYS A 249 -3.81 -48.18 -18.42
C CYS A 249 -2.36 -47.69 -18.41
N PHE A 250 -1.93 -47.11 -19.53
CA PHE A 250 -0.56 -46.69 -19.76
C PHE A 250 -0.53 -45.23 -20.23
N PRO A 251 0.57 -44.50 -20.05
CA PRO A 251 0.76 -43.20 -20.68
C PRO A 251 0.55 -43.27 -22.21
N SER A 252 -0.13 -42.26 -22.77
CA SER A 252 -0.35 -42.17 -24.23
C SER A 252 0.90 -41.72 -24.99
N LEU A 253 1.82 -41.03 -24.30
CA LEU A 253 3.08 -40.59 -24.87
C LEU A 253 3.97 -41.81 -25.17
N PRO A 254 4.42 -42.00 -26.43
CA PRO A 254 5.37 -43.05 -26.75
C PRO A 254 6.70 -42.77 -26.05
N CYS A 255 7.33 -43.82 -25.54
CA CYS A 255 8.70 -43.73 -25.05
C CYS A 255 9.68 -44.15 -26.16
N GLU A 256 10.84 -43.51 -26.21
CA GLU A 256 11.94 -43.92 -27.10
C GLU A 256 13.09 -44.55 -26.31
N THR A 257 13.20 -44.21 -25.02
CA THR A 257 14.24 -44.68 -24.10
C THR A 257 13.66 -44.79 -22.70
N ASP A 258 14.32 -45.57 -21.82
CA ASP A 258 13.91 -45.71 -20.41
C ASP A 258 13.85 -44.39 -19.65
N LYS A 259 14.61 -43.37 -20.09
CA LYS A 259 14.61 -42.04 -19.47
C LYS A 259 13.34 -41.24 -19.74
N ALA A 260 12.59 -41.59 -20.78
CA ALA A 260 11.30 -40.96 -21.10
C ALA A 260 10.16 -41.51 -20.21
N CYS A 261 10.42 -42.59 -19.48
CA CYS A 261 9.44 -43.24 -18.63
C CYS A 261 9.52 -42.75 -17.18
N PRO A 262 8.38 -42.77 -16.44
CA PRO A 262 8.39 -42.50 -15.01
C PRO A 262 9.37 -43.39 -14.24
N ALA A 263 9.87 -42.88 -13.11
CA ALA A 263 10.75 -43.65 -12.24
C ALA A 263 10.12 -45.00 -11.87
N GLY A 264 10.89 -46.09 -12.05
CA GLY A 264 10.42 -47.46 -11.79
C GLY A 264 9.67 -48.11 -12.96
N THR A 265 9.72 -47.53 -14.16
CA THR A 265 9.24 -48.16 -15.40
C THR A 265 10.33 -48.14 -16.48
N LEU A 266 10.19 -49.01 -17.49
CA LEU A 266 11.11 -49.15 -18.61
C LEU A 266 10.34 -49.00 -19.92
N CYS A 267 11.02 -48.50 -20.95
CA CYS A 267 10.43 -48.40 -22.27
C CYS A 267 10.51 -49.76 -22.98
N GLN A 268 9.36 -50.37 -23.26
CA GLN A 268 9.30 -51.66 -23.94
C GLN A 268 8.42 -51.57 -25.18
N GLU A 269 8.91 -52.13 -26.30
CA GLU A 269 8.08 -52.41 -27.46
C GLU A 269 7.21 -53.64 -27.15
N VAL A 270 5.89 -53.45 -27.22
CA VAL A 270 4.91 -54.51 -26.96
C VAL A 270 3.96 -54.65 -28.14
N VAL A 271 3.38 -55.84 -28.27
CA VAL A 271 2.28 -56.10 -29.21
C VAL A 271 0.95 -55.85 -28.50
N VAL A 272 0.19 -54.87 -28.97
CA VAL A 272 -1.15 -54.53 -28.46
C VAL A 272 -2.22 -54.91 -29.46
N ASN A 273 -3.43 -55.20 -28.97
CA ASN A 273 -4.60 -55.28 -29.82
C ASN A 273 -5.03 -53.86 -30.21
N PRO A 274 -4.93 -53.46 -31.50
CA PRO A 274 -5.24 -52.09 -31.92
C PRO A 274 -6.71 -51.71 -31.72
N CYS A 275 -7.57 -52.68 -31.47
CA CYS A 275 -9.00 -52.50 -31.32
C CYS A 275 -9.48 -52.50 -29.86
N GLY A 276 -8.60 -52.80 -28.89
CA GLY A 276 -8.96 -52.81 -27.47
C GLY A 276 -9.31 -51.43 -26.88
N ALA A 277 -8.88 -50.34 -27.52
CA ALA A 277 -9.13 -48.98 -27.05
C ALA A 277 -10.40 -48.33 -27.65
N SER A 278 -10.96 -48.91 -28.72
CA SER A 278 -11.86 -48.18 -29.64
C SER A 278 -13.33 -48.57 -29.53
N SER A 279 -13.73 -49.53 -28.69
CA SER A 279 -15.12 -50.02 -28.75
C SER A 279 -15.62 -50.58 -27.43
N GLY A 280 -16.52 -49.84 -26.79
CA GLY A 280 -17.53 -50.38 -25.86
C GLY A 280 -18.57 -51.25 -26.57
N GLY A 281 -18.14 -52.10 -27.51
CA GLY A 281 -19.01 -52.95 -28.33
C GLY A 281 -18.20 -54.07 -28.95
N GLU A 282 -18.88 -55.21 -29.16
CA GLU A 282 -18.41 -56.50 -29.68
C GLU A 282 -17.85 -56.46 -31.12
N ALA A 283 -17.04 -55.45 -31.47
CA ALA A 283 -16.31 -55.44 -32.72
C ALA A 283 -15.20 -56.48 -32.63
N THR A 284 -15.43 -57.65 -33.23
CA THR A 284 -14.45 -58.71 -33.44
C THR A 284 -13.39 -58.22 -34.43
N CYS A 285 -12.46 -57.43 -33.94
CA CYS A 285 -11.34 -56.99 -34.73
C CYS A 285 -10.39 -58.16 -34.93
N ALA A 286 -10.27 -58.61 -36.17
CA ALA A 286 -9.35 -59.68 -36.56
C ALA A 286 -7.87 -59.23 -36.60
N ALA A 287 -7.60 -57.94 -36.32
CA ALA A 287 -6.23 -57.42 -36.22
C ALA A 287 -5.66 -57.77 -34.84
N CYS A 288 -4.63 -58.60 -34.86
CA CYS A 288 -4.11 -59.31 -33.71
C CYS A 288 -2.82 -58.68 -33.15
N GLY A 289 -2.19 -57.74 -33.86
CA GLY A 289 -1.02 -57.04 -33.31
C GLY A 289 -0.72 -55.69 -33.96
N ALA A 290 -0.55 -54.66 -33.13
CA ALA A 290 0.13 -53.43 -33.46
C ALA A 290 1.30 -53.23 -32.49
N TYR A 291 2.46 -52.82 -33.01
CA TYR A 291 3.64 -52.54 -32.18
C TYR A 291 3.52 -51.16 -31.56
N LYS A 292 3.85 -51.07 -30.26
CA LYS A 292 3.86 -49.79 -29.55
C LYS A 292 4.92 -49.78 -28.45
N ASN A 293 5.66 -48.68 -28.35
CA ASN A 293 6.54 -48.43 -27.22
C ASN A 293 5.73 -47.87 -26.05
N VAL A 294 5.80 -48.54 -24.90
CA VAL A 294 5.05 -48.21 -23.70
C VAL A 294 5.96 -48.27 -22.48
N CYS A 295 5.69 -47.41 -21.50
CA CYS A 295 6.35 -47.46 -20.20
C CYS A 295 5.68 -48.55 -19.34
N VAL A 296 6.39 -49.65 -19.09
CA VAL A 296 5.90 -50.78 -18.30
C VAL A 296 6.70 -50.94 -17.00
N PRO A 297 6.08 -51.38 -15.90
CA PRO A 297 6.82 -51.74 -14.71
C PRO A 297 7.74 -52.95 -15.00
N PRO A 298 8.94 -53.04 -14.38
CA PRO A 298 9.90 -54.13 -14.59
C PRO A 298 9.31 -55.52 -14.38
N SER A 299 8.31 -55.65 -13.50
CA SER A 299 7.60 -56.90 -13.24
C SER A 299 6.74 -57.40 -14.42
N ALA A 300 6.36 -56.49 -15.33
CA ALA A 300 5.61 -56.81 -16.54
C ALA A 300 6.52 -56.97 -17.76
N ALA A 301 7.80 -56.60 -17.65
CA ALA A 301 8.77 -56.78 -18.72
C ALA A 301 9.12 -58.27 -18.84
N THR A 302 8.51 -58.94 -19.81
CA THR A 302 8.95 -60.26 -20.24
C THR A 302 10.37 -60.14 -20.79
N THR A 303 11.33 -60.79 -20.13
CA THR A 303 12.68 -60.96 -20.68
C THR A 303 12.57 -61.67 -22.02
N ALA A 304 12.83 -60.96 -23.11
CA ALA A 304 13.08 -61.58 -24.40
C ALA A 304 14.33 -62.47 -24.22
N GLY A 305 14.09 -63.79 -24.13
CA GLY A 305 15.13 -64.82 -24.04
C GLY A 305 15.67 -65.18 -25.41
#